data_AF-A0A9X1CD54-F1
#
_entry.id   AF-A0A9X1CD54-F1
#
_cell.length_a   1.000
_cell.length_b   1.000
_cell.length_c   1.000
_cell.angle_alpha   90.00
_cell.angle_beta   90.00
_cell.angle_gamma   90.00
#
_symmetry.space_group_name_H-M   'P 1'
#
loop_
_entity.id
_entity.type
_entity.pdbx_description
1 polymer ?
#
loop_
_entity_poly.entity_id
_entity_poly.type
_entity_poly.pdbx_seq_one_letter_code
_entity_poly.pdbx_strand_id
1 'polypeptide(L)' 'MQTPRDFTELSMISKTRWQDEELQYFQHALSQILPYINSEGLTILHEINKEIYTRAEKQDSQYT' A
#
# COMPACT_ATOMS: atom_id res chain seq x y z
N MET A 1 -10.54 -7.25 -20.48
CA MET A 1 -9.54 -6.59 -19.63
C MET A 1 -8.81 -7.70 -18.88
N GLN A 2 -7.53 -7.92 -19.18
CA GLN A 2 -6.71 -8.82 -18.38
C GLN A 2 -6.24 -8.05 -17.15
N THR A 3 -6.46 -8.62 -15.96
CA THR A 3 -5.94 -8.03 -14.73
C THR A 3 -4.42 -8.22 -14.74
N PRO A 4 -3.61 -7.15 -14.53
CA PRO A 4 -2.16 -7.31 -14.42
C PRO A 4 -1.82 -8.32 -13.33
N ARG A 5 -0.74 -9.09 -13.52
CA ARG A 5 -0.28 -10.08 -12.54
C ARG A 5 -0.03 -9.42 -11.19
N ASP A 6 -0.20 -10.18 -10.10
CA ASP A 6 -0.05 -9.63 -8.76
C ASP A 6 1.36 -9.09 -8.54
N PHE A 7 1.48 -7.98 -7.80
CA PHE A 7 2.77 -7.35 -7.54
C PHE A 7 3.75 -8.30 -6.82
N THR A 8 3.23 -9.19 -5.97
CA THR A 8 4.02 -10.19 -5.26
C THR A 8 4.69 -11.16 -6.24
N GLU A 9 3.93 -11.65 -7.21
CA GLU A 9 4.45 -12.55 -8.26
C GLU A 9 5.45 -11.82 -9.17
N LEU A 10 5.12 -10.59 -9.55
CA LEU A 10 5.98 -9.76 -10.40
C LEU A 10 7.29 -9.38 -9.71
N SER A 11 7.28 -9.16 -8.39
CA SER A 11 8.47 -8.83 -7.59
C SER A 11 9.53 -9.94 -7.59
N MET A 12 9.10 -11.19 -7.78
CA MET A 12 9.97 -12.37 -7.81
C MET A 12 10.56 -12.66 -9.19
N ILE A 13 10.13 -11.95 -10.24
CA ILE A 13 10.65 -12.10 -11.60
C ILE A 13 11.41 -10.85 -12.05
N SER A 14 12.39 -11.05 -12.95
CA SER A 14 13.12 -9.93 -13.55
C SER A 14 12.18 -8.96 -14.26
N LYS A 15 12.40 -7.65 -14.05
CA LYS A 15 11.65 -6.55 -14.68
C LYS A 15 11.70 -6.60 -16.21
N THR A 16 12.75 -7.21 -16.78
CA THR A 16 12.89 -7.45 -18.23
C THR A 16 11.89 -8.47 -18.79
N ARG A 17 11.17 -9.19 -17.92
CA ARG A 17 10.15 -10.18 -18.27
C ARG A 17 8.73 -9.70 -17.95
N TRP A 18 8.59 -8.45 -17.52
CA TRP A 18 7.29 -7.82 -17.31
C TRP A 18 6.74 -7.38 -18.66
N GLN A 19 5.42 -7.39 -18.80
CA GLN A 19 4.76 -6.83 -19.97
C GLN A 19 4.69 -5.30 -19.82
N ASP A 20 4.65 -4.58 -20.96
CA ASP A 20 4.64 -3.12 -20.96
C ASP A 20 3.43 -2.53 -20.19
N GLU A 21 2.29 -3.20 -20.27
CA GLU A 21 1.06 -2.84 -19.56
C GLU A 21 1.22 -2.91 -18.03
N GLU A 22 1.97 -3.91 -17.54
CA GLU A 22 2.25 -4.10 -16.12
C GLU A 22 3.26 -3.06 -15.62
N LEU A 23 4.29 -2.80 -16.41
CA LEU A 23 5.26 -1.75 -16.11
C LEU A 23 4.58 -0.39 -15.97
N GLN A 24 3.69 -0.05 -16.92
CA GLN A 24 2.99 1.23 -16.91
C GLN A 24 1.98 1.33 -15.76
N TYR A 25 1.26 0.25 -15.45
CA TYR A 25 0.34 0.19 -14.31
C TYR A 25 1.06 0.37 -12.98
N PHE A 26 2.10 -0.42 -12.70
CA PHE A 26 2.82 -0.36 -11.43
C PHE A 26 3.69 0.90 -11.31
N GLN A 27 4.24 1.43 -12.41
CA GLN A 27 4.89 2.74 -12.39
C GLN A 27 3.92 3.84 -11.95
N HIS A 28 2.72 3.87 -12.52
CA HIS A 28 1.71 4.87 -12.19
C HIS A 28 1.20 4.71 -10.75
N ALA A 29 0.91 3.48 -10.32
CA ALA A 29 0.48 3.18 -8.96
C ALA A 29 1.57 3.56 -7.93
N LEU A 30 2.82 3.17 -8.17
CA LEU A 30 3.96 3.50 -7.31
C LEU A 30 4.22 5.01 -7.26
N SER A 31 4.06 5.72 -8.38
CA SER A 31 4.24 7.18 -8.43
C SER A 31 3.19 7.93 -7.59
N GLN A 32 1.98 7.38 -7.43
CA GLN A 32 0.96 7.98 -6.56
C GLN A 32 1.22 7.75 -5.07
N ILE A 33 1.83 6.62 -4.72
CA ILE A 33 2.11 6.28 -3.32
C ILE A 33 3.49 6.76 -2.85
N LEU A 34 4.46 6.95 -3.75
CA LEU A 34 5.82 7.44 -3.47
C LEU A 34 5.85 8.72 -2.60
N PRO A 35 4.99 9.74 -2.83
CA PRO A 35 4.92 10.92 -1.98
C PRO A 35 4.57 10.61 -0.51
N TYR A 36 3.90 9.49 -0.25
CA TYR A 36 3.49 9.02 1.06
C TYR A 36 4.37 7.88 1.61
N ILE A 37 5.42 7.48 0.89
CA ILE A 37 6.38 6.45 1.33
C ILE A 37 7.68 7.10 1.85
N ASN A 38 7.82 8.42 1.71
CA ASN A 38 8.84 9.15 2.46
C ASN A 38 8.54 9.11 3.98
N SER A 39 9.49 9.54 4.81
CA SER A 39 9.35 9.55 6.27
C SER A 39 8.09 10.27 6.77
N GLU A 40 7.59 11.23 5.99
CA GLU A 40 6.36 11.97 6.27
C GLU A 40 5.11 11.08 6.09
N GLY A 41 4.99 10.33 5.01
CA GLY A 41 3.84 9.44 4.84
C GLY A 41 3.90 8.15 5.69
N LEU A 42 5.11 7.69 6.10
CA LEU A 42 5.24 6.70 7.17
C LEU A 42 4.71 7.23 8.52
N THR A 43 4.89 8.53 8.78
CA THR A 43 4.36 9.19 9.99
C THR A 43 2.83 9.26 9.94
N ILE A 44 2.26 9.70 8.81
CA ILE A 44 0.80 9.73 8.62
C ILE A 44 0.17 8.34 8.76
N LEU A 45 0.81 7.30 8.20
CA LEU A 45 0.36 5.91 8.37
C LEU A 45 0.37 5.47 9.84
N HIS A 46 1.42 5.84 10.59
CA HIS A 46 1.49 5.58 12.03
C HIS A 46 0.37 6.27 12.80
N GLU A 47 0.04 7.51 12.46
CA GLU A 47 -1.04 8.28 13.09
C GLU A 47 -2.41 7.65 12.81
N ILE A 48 -2.67 7.25 11.56
CA ILE A 48 -3.90 6.56 11.18
C ILE A 48 -4.04 5.23 11.94
N ASN A 49 -2.98 4.43 12.00
CA ASN A 49 -2.98 3.17 12.75
C ASN A 49 -3.28 3.41 14.24
N LYS A 50 -2.61 4.41 14.85
CA LYS A 50 -2.84 4.78 16.25
C LYS A 50 -4.29 5.19 16.52
N GLU A 51 -4.90 5.92 15.60
CA GLU A 51 -6.30 6.33 15.70
C GLU A 51 -7.26 5.12 15.57
N ILE A 52 -6.98 4.19 14.65
CA ILE A 52 -7.75 2.94 14.52
C ILE A 52 -7.69 2.13 15.81
N TYR A 53 -6.50 1.94 16.39
CA TYR A 53 -6.35 1.24 17.67
C TYR A 53 -7.06 1.94 18.82
N THR A 54 -6.91 3.27 18.92
CA THR A 54 -7.56 4.07 19.97
C THR A 54 -9.08 3.97 19.89
N ARG A 55 -9.65 3.95 18.68
CA ARG A 55 -11.09 3.76 18.47
C ARG A 55 -11.53 2.35 18.84
N ALA A 56 -10.76 1.33 18.48
CA ALA A 56 -11.03 -0.04 18.87
C ALA A 56 -11.03 -0.21 20.41
N GLU A 57 -10.03 0.34 21.11
CA GLU A 57 -9.96 0.31 22.58
C GLU A 57 -11.11 1.06 23.26
N LYS A 58 -11.49 2.23 22.72
CA LYS A 58 -12.66 2.98 23.22
C LYS A 58 -13.96 2.21 23.02
N GLN A 59 -14.07 1.43 21.94
CA GLN A 59 -15.25 0.63 21.66
C GLN A 59 -15.30 -0.61 22.57
N ASP A 60 -14.16 -1.23 22.89
CA ASP A 60 -14.05 -2.35 23.83
C ASP A 60 -14.34 -1.92 25.29
N SER A 61 -13.86 -0.74 25.69
CA SER A 61 -14.10 -0.16 27.03
C SER A 61 -15.55 0.29 27.28
N GLN A 62 -16.41 0.33 26.25
CA GLN A 62 -17.84 0.62 26.41
C GLN A 62 -18.68 -0.62 26.69
N TYR A 63 -18.09 -1.83 26.69
CA TYR A 63 -18.76 -3.09 26.97
C TYR A 63 -18.21 -3.85 28.20
N THR A 64 -17.37 -3.20 29.03
CA THR A 64 -16.93 -3.69 30.35
C THR A 64 -17.45 -2.76 31.44
#